data_AF-A0A6A6WM19-F1
#
_entry.id   AF-A0A6A6WM19-F1
#
_cell.length_a   1.000
_cell.length_b   1.000
_cell.length_c   1.000
_cell.angle_alpha   90.00
_cell.angle_beta   90.00
_cell.angle_gamma   90.00
#
_symmetry.space_group_name_H-M   'P 1'
#
loop_
_entity.id
_entity.type
_entity.pdbx_description
1 polymer ?
#
loop_
_entity_poly.entity_id
_entity_poly.type
_entity_poly.pdbx_seq_one_letter_code
_entity_poly.pdbx_strand_id
1 'polypeptide(L)'
;MNIPVFAQVDVNPELWTDFVQTAAVPANPNLESETEPQIPYILVSSKSPSSPTTPTKEISTTEKSDLKSSSDGAIQTLFTNIIDNHNDGHLSTQFFLVLDDKSAKERTVMLMQKASKWVDQNGDVDEGGPAGRDDLTEKVTWKKYCIPFDRVYKEWSVLETRGYVSEQWFVGEDMEDA
;
A
#
# COMPACT_ATOMS: atom_id res chain seq x y z
N MET A 1 7.87 -7.25 -6.62
CA MET A 1 7.44 -5.84 -6.65
C MET A 1 7.57 -5.30 -5.23
N ASN A 2 8.13 -4.12 -5.07
CA ASN A 2 8.35 -3.48 -3.78
C ASN A 2 7.15 -2.61 -3.42
N ILE A 3 6.82 -2.57 -2.12
CA ILE A 3 5.64 -1.89 -1.60
C ILE A 3 6.10 -0.81 -0.61
N PRO A 4 5.84 0.48 -0.89
CA PRO A 4 6.08 1.55 0.06
C PRO A 4 5.24 1.38 1.33
N VAL A 5 5.86 1.63 2.47
CA VAL A 5 5.24 1.62 3.80
C VAL A 5 5.45 2.99 4.43
N PHE A 6 4.41 3.82 4.37
CA PHE A 6 4.44 5.16 4.94
C PHE A 6 4.25 5.08 6.45
N ALA A 7 5.19 5.65 7.19
CA ALA A 7 5.12 5.68 8.63
C ALA A 7 4.43 6.97 9.08
N GLN A 8 3.19 6.90 9.57
CA GLN A 8 2.53 8.01 10.30
C GLN A 8 2.86 7.99 11.80
N VAL A 9 3.83 7.19 12.21
CA VAL A 9 4.34 7.07 13.58
C VAL A 9 5.87 6.99 13.54
N ASP A 10 6.55 7.24 14.67
CA ASP A 10 7.97 6.88 14.77
C ASP A 10 8.10 5.36 14.76
N VAL A 11 8.98 4.82 13.90
CA VAL A 11 9.16 3.39 13.76
C VAL A 11 10.44 2.99 14.46
N ASN A 12 10.33 2.19 15.51
CA ASN A 12 11.48 1.61 16.19
C ASN A 12 11.88 0.27 15.53
N PRO A 13 13.11 -0.23 15.79
CA PRO A 13 13.58 -1.49 15.21
C PRO A 13 12.68 -2.69 15.48
N GLU A 14 12.08 -2.76 16.68
CA GLU A 14 11.22 -3.88 17.09
C GLU A 14 9.93 -3.93 16.26
N LEU A 15 9.24 -2.79 16.10
CA LEU A 15 8.04 -2.66 15.29
C LEU A 15 8.33 -2.98 13.82
N TRP A 16 9.40 -2.41 13.27
CA TRP A 16 9.76 -2.65 11.88
C TRP A 16 10.06 -4.13 11.65
N THR A 17 10.86 -4.74 12.53
CA THR A 17 11.24 -6.15 12.44
C THR A 17 10.03 -7.06 12.55
N ASP A 18 9.14 -6.84 13.53
CA ASP A 18 7.91 -7.63 13.68
C ASP A 18 7.03 -7.51 12.43
N PHE A 19 6.84 -6.30 11.90
CA PHE A 19 6.09 -6.08 10.67
C PHE A 19 6.70 -6.83 9.48
N VAL A 20 7.97 -6.56 9.13
CA VAL A 20 8.56 -7.11 7.90
C VAL A 20 8.72 -8.62 7.93
N GLN A 21 9.01 -9.21 9.09
CA GLN A 21 9.11 -10.66 9.23
C GLN A 21 7.74 -11.33 9.16
N THR A 22 6.74 -10.76 9.84
CA THR A 22 5.39 -11.32 9.86
C THR A 22 4.70 -11.17 8.50
N ALA A 23 4.91 -10.03 7.82
CA ALA A 23 4.33 -9.73 6.52
C ALA A 23 5.17 -10.27 5.34
N ALA A 24 6.28 -10.96 5.58
CA ALA A 24 7.18 -11.42 4.53
C ALA A 24 6.46 -12.30 3.50
N VAL A 25 6.90 -12.21 2.24
CA VAL A 25 6.44 -13.12 1.18
C VAL A 25 7.06 -14.50 1.47
N PRO A 26 6.23 -15.55 1.65
CA PRO A 26 6.74 -16.89 1.90
C PRO A 26 7.68 -17.35 0.78
N ALA A 27 8.67 -18.16 1.15
CA ALA A 27 9.46 -18.92 0.20
C ALA A 27 8.53 -19.68 -0.75
N ASN A 28 8.82 -19.70 -2.06
CA ASN A 28 8.03 -20.49 -2.99
C ASN A 28 8.41 -21.97 -2.82
N PRO A 29 7.52 -22.83 -2.30
CA PRO A 29 7.86 -24.22 -2.03
C PRO A 29 8.12 -25.04 -3.30
N ASN A 30 7.74 -24.51 -4.47
CA ASN A 30 7.93 -25.16 -5.77
C ASN A 30 9.26 -24.78 -6.44
N LEU A 31 10.05 -23.88 -5.84
CA LEU A 31 11.41 -23.60 -6.29
C LEU A 31 12.35 -24.44 -5.42
N GLU A 32 13.17 -25.29 -6.05
CA GLU A 32 14.09 -26.21 -5.37
C GLU A 32 15.19 -25.51 -4.55
N SER A 33 15.30 -24.18 -4.63
CA SER A 33 16.17 -23.40 -3.77
C SER A 33 15.45 -23.03 -2.48
N GLU A 34 16.11 -23.24 -1.34
CA GLU A 34 15.80 -22.62 -0.04
C GLU A 34 15.80 -21.09 -0.20
N THR A 35 14.72 -20.56 -0.76
CA THR A 35 14.57 -19.14 -0.98
C THR A 35 14.15 -18.54 0.35
N GLU A 36 15.01 -17.71 0.93
CA GLU A 36 14.64 -16.93 2.10
C GLU A 36 13.33 -16.17 1.84
N PRO A 37 12.47 -15.98 2.85
CA PRO A 37 11.29 -15.13 2.72
C PRO A 37 11.67 -13.76 2.14
N GLN A 38 10.91 -13.28 1.17
CA GLN A 38 11.20 -12.00 0.55
C GLN A 38 10.55 -10.87 1.36
N ILE A 39 11.32 -9.80 1.56
CA ILE A 39 10.86 -8.59 2.24
C ILE A 39 10.78 -7.48 1.19
N PRO A 40 9.63 -7.27 0.53
CA PRO A 40 9.48 -6.26 -0.52
C PRO A 40 9.18 -4.86 0.03
N TYR A 41 9.24 -4.65 1.34
CA TYR A 41 8.74 -3.42 1.97
C TYR A 41 9.80 -2.33 2.02
N ILE A 42 9.41 -1.10 1.69
CA ILE A 42 10.27 0.10 1.73
C ILE A 42 9.71 1.03 2.80
N LEU A 43 10.50 1.34 3.84
CA LEU A 43 10.08 2.28 4.87
C LEU A 43 10.16 3.72 4.33
N VAL A 44 9.05 4.44 4.36
CA VAL A 44 8.96 5.86 3.97
C VAL A 44 8.55 6.68 5.19
N SER A 45 9.53 7.33 5.81
CA SER A 45 9.35 8.19 6.99
C SER A 45 9.41 9.68 6.68
N SER A 46 9.74 10.06 5.43
CA SER A 46 9.88 11.46 5.01
C SER A 46 9.05 11.81 3.78
N LYS A 47 8.64 13.08 3.68
CA LYS A 47 8.07 13.70 2.47
C LYS A 47 9.05 13.77 1.29
N SER A 48 10.34 13.56 1.52
CA SER A 48 11.37 13.53 0.49
C SER A 48 12.34 12.38 0.73
N PRO A 49 11.88 11.13 0.50
CA PRO A 49 12.68 9.94 0.77
C PRO A 49 13.94 9.90 -0.09
N SER A 50 15.08 9.57 0.52
CA SER A 50 16.37 9.47 -0.17
C SER A 50 16.53 8.19 -1.01
N SER A 51 15.84 7.11 -0.62
CA SER A 51 15.95 5.78 -1.24
C SER A 51 14.57 5.14 -1.47
N PRO A 52 13.69 5.72 -2.32
CA PRO A 52 12.29 5.29 -2.44
C PRO A 52 12.07 3.95 -3.16
N THR A 53 13.13 3.29 -3.66
CA THR A 53 13.03 2.05 -4.46
C THR A 53 13.65 0.81 -3.80
N THR A 54 14.44 0.98 -2.74
CA THR A 54 15.21 -0.11 -2.12
C THR A 54 14.50 -0.66 -0.88
N PRO A 55 14.22 -1.97 -0.80
CA PRO A 55 13.61 -2.56 0.39
C PRO A 55 14.40 -2.34 1.66
N THR A 56 13.69 -2.03 2.74
CA THR A 56 14.25 -1.78 4.07
C THR A 56 14.11 -3.05 4.89
N LYS A 57 15.13 -3.90 4.93
CA LYS A 57 15.06 -5.16 5.69
C LYS A 57 15.09 -4.96 7.21
N GLU A 58 15.84 -3.96 7.65
CA GLU A 58 16.05 -3.66 9.07
C GLU A 58 16.33 -2.15 9.25
N ILE A 59 16.11 -1.66 10.46
CA ILE A 59 16.53 -0.33 10.90
C ILE A 59 17.29 -0.48 12.21
N SER A 60 18.40 0.25 12.38
CA SER A 60 19.26 0.14 13.57
C SER A 60 18.86 1.09 14.68
N THR A 61 18.13 2.16 14.36
CA THR A 61 17.64 3.16 15.32
C THR A 61 16.19 3.50 15.04
N THR A 62 15.56 4.28 15.92
CA THR A 62 14.19 4.74 15.70
C THR A 62 14.16 5.77 14.58
N GLU A 63 13.49 5.43 13.48
CA GLU A 63 13.24 6.32 12.36
C GLU A 63 12.15 7.33 12.74
N LYS A 64 12.52 8.62 12.69
CA LYS A 64 11.59 9.71 12.99
C LYS A 64 10.75 10.02 11.78
N SER A 65 9.43 9.97 11.95
CA SER A 65 8.50 10.28 10.87
C SER A 65 8.15 11.78 10.84
N ASP A 66 8.26 12.39 9.65
CA ASP A 66 7.71 13.71 9.34
C ASP A 66 6.25 13.66 8.81
N LEU A 67 5.69 12.45 8.71
CA LEU A 67 4.37 12.17 8.14
C LEU A 67 3.27 11.99 9.19
N LYS A 68 3.59 12.09 10.49
CA LYS A 68 2.65 11.84 11.60
C LYS A 68 1.35 12.63 11.54
N SER A 69 1.41 13.84 10.99
CA SER A 69 0.26 14.74 10.83
C SER A 69 -0.23 14.85 9.38
N SER A 70 0.33 14.06 8.46
CA SER A 70 -0.09 14.05 7.07
C SER A 70 -1.48 13.40 6.96
N SER A 71 -2.40 14.05 6.23
CA SER A 71 -3.66 13.43 5.85
C SER A 71 -3.45 12.32 4.82
N ASP A 72 -4.44 11.45 4.63
CA ASP A 72 -4.36 10.41 3.61
C ASP A 72 -4.16 10.98 2.21
N GLY A 73 -4.84 12.08 1.86
CA GLY A 73 -4.65 12.75 0.57
C GLY A 73 -3.21 13.24 0.34
N ALA A 74 -2.53 13.68 1.41
CA ALA A 74 -1.12 14.03 1.33
C ALA A 74 -0.23 12.80 1.11
N ILE A 75 -0.52 11.67 1.78
CA ILE A 75 0.19 10.40 1.58
C ILE A 75 -0.05 9.83 0.18
N GLN A 76 -1.29 9.87 -0.33
CA GLN A 76 -1.65 9.44 -1.68
C GLN A 76 -0.94 10.26 -2.76
N THR A 77 -0.85 11.58 -2.55
CA THR A 77 -0.09 12.50 -3.41
C THR A 77 1.39 12.15 -3.38
N LEU A 78 1.96 11.95 -2.18
CA LEU A 78 3.36 11.57 -2.03
C LEU A 78 3.68 10.22 -2.70
N PHE A 79 2.81 9.22 -2.53
CA PHE A 79 2.92 7.94 -3.23
C PHE A 79 2.91 8.14 -4.75
N THR A 80 1.96 8.91 -5.28
CA THR A 80 1.88 9.19 -6.72
C THR A 80 3.17 9.86 -7.20
N ASN A 81 3.69 10.85 -6.47
CA ASN A 81 4.97 11.49 -6.80
C ASN A 81 6.15 10.53 -6.76
N ILE A 82 6.20 9.60 -5.81
CA ILE A 82 7.26 8.58 -5.75
C ILE A 82 7.20 7.68 -6.99
N ILE A 83 6.01 7.23 -7.37
CA ILE A 83 5.81 6.42 -8.57
C ILE A 83 6.21 7.23 -9.82
N ASP A 84 5.69 8.43 -10.01
CA ASP A 84 5.94 9.22 -11.23
C ASP A 84 7.43 9.54 -11.43
N ASN A 85 8.18 9.73 -10.34
CA ASN A 85 9.62 10.04 -10.40
C ASN A 85 10.53 8.80 -10.46
N HIS A 86 10.04 7.62 -10.06
CA HIS A 86 10.88 6.42 -9.87
C HIS A 86 10.28 5.13 -10.42
N ASN A 87 9.29 5.20 -11.31
CA ASN A 87 8.65 4.02 -11.91
C ASN A 87 9.58 3.31 -12.90
N ASP A 88 10.48 2.49 -12.36
CA ASP A 88 11.36 1.57 -13.08
C ASP A 88 10.73 0.16 -13.22
N GLY A 89 9.45 0.01 -12.85
CA GLY A 89 8.74 -1.27 -12.82
C GLY A 89 9.01 -2.12 -11.57
N HIS A 90 9.81 -1.64 -10.61
CA HIS A 90 10.05 -2.35 -9.36
C HIS A 90 9.08 -1.97 -8.24
N LEU A 91 8.44 -0.80 -8.31
CA LEU A 91 7.47 -0.32 -7.32
C LEU A 91 6.03 -0.73 -7.67
N SER A 92 5.24 -1.02 -6.63
CA SER A 92 3.79 -1.13 -6.79
C SER A 92 3.19 0.21 -7.16
N THR A 93 2.47 0.26 -8.29
CA THR A 93 1.77 1.46 -8.75
C THR A 93 0.35 1.57 -8.20
N GLN A 94 -0.14 0.49 -7.58
CA GLN A 94 -1.52 0.35 -7.11
C GLN A 94 -1.64 0.26 -5.59
N PHE A 95 -0.59 -0.13 -4.88
CA PHE A 95 -0.67 -0.40 -3.45
C PHE A 95 0.44 0.29 -2.68
N PHE A 96 0.08 0.83 -1.51
CA PHE A 96 1.02 1.16 -0.46
C PHE A 96 0.42 0.80 0.91
N LEU A 97 1.28 0.77 1.92
CA LEU A 97 0.90 0.47 3.29
C LEU A 97 1.13 1.70 4.18
N VAL A 98 0.39 1.80 5.28
CA VAL A 98 0.55 2.83 6.30
C VAL A 98 0.65 2.20 7.68
N LEU A 99 1.73 2.53 8.40
CA LEU A 99 1.89 2.25 9.82
C LEU A 99 1.44 3.47 10.63
N ASP A 100 0.46 3.29 11.50
CA ASP A 100 -0.09 4.34 12.36
C ASP A 100 0.12 4.01 13.86
N ASP A 101 -0.44 4.84 14.75
CA ASP A 101 -0.33 4.65 16.20
C ASP A 101 -0.97 3.35 16.71
N LYS A 102 -1.87 2.74 15.94
CA LYS A 102 -2.51 1.46 16.30
C LYS A 102 -1.68 0.27 15.84
N SER A 103 -0.89 0.43 14.78
CA SER A 103 -0.13 -0.66 14.18
C SER A 103 0.72 -1.46 15.17
N ALA A 104 1.43 -0.78 16.08
CA ALA A 104 2.27 -1.47 17.07
C ALA A 104 1.46 -2.26 18.12
N LYS A 105 0.27 -1.79 18.47
CA LYS A 105 -0.55 -2.40 19.52
C LYS A 105 -1.43 -3.50 18.99
N GLU A 106 -2.00 -3.29 17.81
CA GLU A 106 -2.98 -4.19 17.20
C GLU A 106 -2.33 -5.16 16.20
N ARG A 107 -1.04 -4.98 15.87
CA ARG A 107 -0.31 -5.74 14.82
C ARG A 107 -1.05 -5.67 13.48
N THR A 108 -1.52 -4.48 13.12
CA THR A 108 -2.27 -4.19 11.91
C THR A 108 -1.58 -3.10 11.08
N VAL A 109 -1.75 -3.16 9.78
CA VAL A 109 -1.30 -2.12 8.84
C VAL A 109 -2.49 -1.69 7.99
N MET A 110 -2.51 -0.42 7.58
CA MET A 110 -3.51 0.04 6.63
C MET A 110 -2.98 -0.16 5.21
N LEU A 111 -3.63 -1.01 4.41
CA LEU A 111 -3.37 -1.12 2.99
C LEU A 111 -4.23 -0.11 2.24
N MET A 112 -3.57 0.68 1.40
CA MET A 112 -4.16 1.69 0.55
C MET A 112 -4.08 1.20 -0.89
N GLN A 113 -5.23 1.04 -1.54
CA GLN A 113 -5.33 0.61 -2.94
C GLN A 113 -5.79 1.79 -3.81
N LYS A 114 -4.98 2.12 -4.81
CA LYS A 114 -5.34 2.96 -5.94
C LYS A 114 -6.15 2.12 -6.92
N ALA A 115 -7.40 2.50 -7.15
CA ALA A 115 -8.29 1.86 -8.11
C ALA A 115 -8.85 2.91 -9.09
N SER A 116 -9.22 2.47 -10.28
CA SER A 116 -9.91 3.31 -11.26
C SER A 116 -11.37 2.90 -11.34
N LYS A 117 -12.26 3.89 -11.32
CA LYS A 117 -13.67 3.73 -11.69
C LYS A 117 -13.93 4.53 -12.96
N TRP A 118 -14.71 3.97 -13.86
CA TRP A 118 -15.21 4.71 -15.02
C TRP A 118 -16.56 5.30 -14.64
N VAL A 119 -16.75 6.59 -14.89
CA VAL A 119 -18.02 7.28 -14.62
C VAL A 119 -18.55 7.94 -15.87
N ASP A 120 -19.87 7.98 -16.01
CA ASP A 120 -20.54 8.68 -17.10
C ASP A 120 -20.62 10.20 -16.87
N GLN A 121 -21.29 10.90 -17.79
CA GLN A 121 -21.47 12.36 -17.71
C GLN A 121 -22.33 12.82 -16.52
N ASN A 122 -23.13 11.92 -15.94
CA ASN A 122 -23.93 12.17 -14.74
C ASN A 122 -23.14 11.87 -13.45
N GLY A 123 -21.97 11.26 -13.57
CA GLY A 123 -21.14 10.82 -12.46
C GLY A 123 -21.47 9.41 -11.96
N ASP A 124 -22.34 8.67 -12.66
CA ASP A 124 -22.70 7.31 -12.31
C ASP A 124 -21.59 6.33 -12.70
N VAL A 125 -21.29 5.37 -11.82
CA VAL A 125 -20.22 4.38 -12.04
C VAL A 125 -20.65 3.35 -13.09
N ASP A 126 -19.83 3.18 -14.13
CA ASP A 126 -19.98 2.15 -15.15
C ASP A 126 -19.04 0.98 -14.86
N GLU A 127 -19.60 -0.18 -14.50
CA GLU A 127 -18.84 -1.40 -14.21
C GLU A 127 -18.34 -2.12 -15.49
N GLY A 128 -18.89 -1.78 -16.66
CA GLY A 128 -18.52 -2.35 -17.96
C GLY A 128 -17.24 -1.76 -18.57
N GLY A 129 -16.78 -0.62 -18.04
CA GLY A 129 -15.56 0.06 -18.47
C GLY A 129 -15.69 0.81 -19.81
N PRO A 130 -14.59 1.36 -20.35
CA PRO A 130 -14.60 2.32 -21.46
C PRO A 130 -14.82 1.67 -22.84
N ALA A 131 -15.01 0.35 -22.90
CA ALA A 131 -15.01 -0.38 -24.17
C ALA A 131 -16.19 0.04 -25.07
N GLY A 132 -15.89 0.83 -26.11
CA GLY A 132 -16.89 1.35 -27.05
C GLY A 132 -17.72 2.52 -26.50
N ARG A 133 -17.25 3.16 -25.42
CA ARG A 133 -17.92 4.29 -24.75
C ARG A 133 -16.94 5.45 -24.61
N ASP A 134 -17.14 6.50 -25.41
CA ASP A 134 -16.31 7.72 -25.39
C ASP A 134 -16.81 8.77 -24.37
N ASP A 135 -17.95 8.52 -23.74
CA ASP A 135 -18.59 9.38 -22.76
C ASP A 135 -18.16 9.10 -21.31
N LEU A 136 -17.34 8.06 -21.10
CA LEU A 136 -16.84 7.67 -19.79
C LEU A 136 -15.54 8.40 -19.45
N THR A 137 -15.44 8.89 -18.21
CA THR A 137 -14.23 9.50 -17.65
C THR A 137 -13.65 8.58 -16.59
N GLU A 138 -12.34 8.36 -16.62
CA GLU A 138 -11.64 7.64 -15.56
C GLU A 138 -11.50 8.52 -14.32
N LYS A 139 -11.95 8.02 -13.17
CA LYS A 139 -11.72 8.62 -11.86
C LYS A 139 -10.86 7.71 -11.01
N VAL A 140 -9.79 8.27 -10.45
CA VAL A 140 -8.97 7.59 -9.45
C VAL A 140 -9.76 7.56 -8.14
N THR A 141 -9.80 6.41 -7.50
CA THR A 141 -10.41 6.18 -6.19
C THR A 141 -9.42 5.45 -5.30
N TRP A 142 -9.55 5.67 -3.99
CA TRP A 142 -8.69 5.05 -2.99
C TRP A 142 -9.52 4.19 -2.05
N LYS A 143 -9.15 2.92 -1.92
CA LYS A 143 -9.75 2.00 -0.95
C LYS A 143 -8.78 1.78 0.20
N LYS A 144 -9.33 1.65 1.41
CA LYS A 144 -8.56 1.44 2.63
C LYS A 144 -8.92 0.11 3.26
N TYR A 145 -7.93 -0.62 3.73
CA TYR A 145 -8.11 -1.93 4.35
C TYR A 145 -7.24 -2.01 5.60
N CYS A 146 -7.83 -2.34 6.75
CA CYS A 146 -7.05 -2.64 7.95
C CYS A 146 -6.71 -4.14 7.97
N ILE A 147 -5.43 -4.46 7.86
CA ILE A 147 -4.96 -5.83 7.62
C ILE A 147 -3.99 -6.24 8.74
N PRO A 148 -4.21 -7.38 9.41
CA PRO A 148 -3.22 -7.96 10.32
C PRO A 148 -1.89 -8.24 9.61
N PHE A 149 -0.75 -8.03 10.27
CA PHE A 149 0.58 -8.19 9.67
C PHE A 149 0.77 -9.55 8.96
N ASP A 150 0.25 -10.63 9.54
CA ASP A 150 0.36 -12.01 9.03
C ASP A 150 -0.47 -12.29 7.78
N ARG A 151 -1.34 -11.35 7.40
CA ARG A 151 -2.20 -11.45 6.23
C ARG A 151 -1.81 -10.50 5.10
N VAL A 152 -0.91 -9.55 5.35
CA VAL A 152 -0.54 -8.51 4.37
C VAL A 152 -0.21 -9.11 3.00
N TYR A 153 0.72 -10.07 2.95
CA TYR A 153 1.10 -10.72 1.69
C TYR A 153 -0.09 -11.33 0.95
N LYS A 154 -0.89 -12.11 1.67
CA LYS A 154 -2.03 -12.81 1.11
C LYS A 154 -3.06 -11.82 0.55
N GLU A 155 -3.42 -10.81 1.34
CA GLU A 155 -4.48 -9.87 0.94
C GLU A 155 -4.04 -9.01 -0.25
N TRP A 156 -2.83 -8.45 -0.26
CA TRP A 156 -2.39 -7.65 -1.41
C TRP A 156 -2.22 -8.50 -2.67
N SER A 157 -1.75 -9.76 -2.54
CA SER A 157 -1.64 -10.67 -3.69
C SER A 157 -3.01 -11.04 -4.27
N VAL A 158 -4.03 -11.23 -3.43
CA VAL A 158 -5.39 -11.47 -3.92
C VAL A 158 -5.97 -10.21 -4.57
N LEU A 159 -5.73 -9.03 -4.01
CA LEU A 159 -6.17 -7.75 -4.60
C LEU A 159 -5.51 -7.50 -5.96
N GLU A 160 -4.22 -7.79 -6.10
CA GLU A 160 -3.49 -7.65 -7.36
C GLU A 160 -4.03 -8.62 -8.44
N THR A 161 -4.33 -9.87 -8.07
CA THR A 161 -4.75 -10.89 -9.04
C THR A 161 -6.24 -10.86 -9.38
N ARG A 162 -7.10 -10.42 -8.46
CA ARG A 162 -8.57 -10.50 -8.63
C ARG A 162 -9.26 -9.14 -8.72
N GLY A 163 -8.57 -8.04 -8.42
CA GLY A 163 -9.18 -6.70 -8.34
C GLY A 163 -10.22 -6.52 -7.21
N TYR A 164 -10.75 -7.60 -6.64
CA TYR A 164 -11.74 -7.65 -5.57
C TYR A 164 -11.49 -8.85 -4.63
N VAL A 165 -11.45 -8.60 -3.32
CA VAL A 165 -11.61 -9.63 -2.28
C VAL A 165 -12.90 -9.31 -1.51
N SER A 166 -13.65 -10.36 -1.15
CA SER A 166 -14.95 -10.28 -0.48
C SER A 166 -14.98 -9.31 0.70
N GLU A 167 -16.07 -8.54 0.79
CA GLU A 167 -16.32 -7.38 1.64
C GLU A 167 -16.32 -7.59 3.18
N GLN A 168 -15.68 -8.63 3.70
CA GLN A 168 -15.90 -9.06 5.09
C GLN A 168 -15.04 -8.36 6.16
N TRP A 169 -14.14 -7.46 5.79
CA TRP A 169 -13.31 -6.70 6.74
C TRP A 169 -13.27 -5.21 6.40
N PHE A 170 -14.43 -4.55 6.32
CA PHE A 170 -14.53 -3.15 5.94
C PHE A 170 -15.03 -2.32 7.12
N VAL A 171 -14.17 -1.43 7.62
CA VAL A 171 -14.63 -0.16 8.16
C VAL A 171 -14.37 0.86 7.06
N GLY A 172 -15.44 1.24 6.37
CA GLY A 172 -15.38 2.20 5.28
C GLY A 172 -15.13 3.62 5.77
N GLU A 173 -14.63 4.43 4.84
CA GLU A 173 -15.27 5.69 4.45
C GLU A 173 -14.69 6.02 3.06
N ASP A 174 -15.56 6.04 2.05
CA ASP A 174 -15.26 6.73 0.80
C ASP A 174 -14.99 8.19 1.18
N MET A 175 -13.74 8.64 1.09
CA MET A 175 -13.47 10.08 1.12
C MET A 175 -13.85 10.62 -0.25
N GLU A 176 -15.03 11.22 -0.31
CA GLU A 176 -15.35 12.20 -1.35
C GLU A 176 -14.30 13.32 -1.26
N ASP A 177 -13.51 13.48 -2.32
CA ASP A 177 -12.67 14.66 -2.49
C ASP A 177 -13.59 15.90 -2.57
N ALA A 178 -13.40 16.82 -1.62
CA ALA A 178 -13.97 18.16 -1.60
C ALA A 178 -13.09 19.16 -2.37
#